data_AF-A0A091MMJ9-F1
#
_entry.id   AF-A0A091MMJ9-F1
#
_cell.length_a   1.000
_cell.length_b   1.000
_cell.length_c   1.000
_cell.angle_alpha   90.00
_cell.angle_beta   90.00
_cell.angle_gamma   90.00
#
_symmetry.space_group_name_H-M   'P 1'
#
loop_
_entity.id
_entity.type
_entity.pdbx_description
1 polymer ?
#
loop_
_entity_poly.entity_id
_entity_poly.type
_entity_poly.pdbx_seq_one_letter_code
_entity_poly.pdbx_strand_id
1 'polypeptide(L)'
;GKKFVGDLGADGTITWQETGQVFNSPSAWATHCKRLVNPAKKSGCGWASVRYKGQKLDQYKAAWLRKHQPNVPPPEESLASEGEEEEMPEDEEEEAPREGRVPVPEPVTPKKPEERSKKQQGKSLVEQAGLDLSTSGKRLEIKPRVPVRYCTLGTRDSARNPQTLVEVTSFAAINKFQPFNVAISSNVLLLLICQSLFLRGLSLVGWYHSHPFGPALPSLHDIDAQMDYQLKLQGSGNGFQPCLALICGPYYHGNPGVESKISPFWVMPPPEQRPNDYGIPMDVEVAYIQDGFLTNDVVQEMTLLVEFYKGAPDLVKFQELWSQDQTYLDKLKGSLSSRTPKDQSFTHILEQIYSLLK
;
A
#
# COMPACT_ATOMS: atom_id res chain seq x y z
N GLY A 1 12.24 34.48 -6.59
CA GLY A 1 11.32 33.49 -6.00
C GLY A 1 11.67 33.19 -4.54
N LYS A 2 10.68 32.90 -3.70
CA LYS A 2 10.85 32.56 -2.27
C LYS A 2 11.67 31.27 -2.11
N LYS A 3 12.65 31.28 -1.19
CA LYS A 3 13.49 30.11 -0.88
C LYS A 3 12.98 29.43 0.38
N PHE A 4 12.96 28.11 0.38
CA PHE A 4 12.59 27.28 1.53
C PHE A 4 13.74 26.32 1.84
N VAL A 5 14.05 26.15 3.12
CA VAL A 5 15.18 25.33 3.59
C VAL A 5 14.68 24.28 4.58
N GLY A 6 15.16 23.05 4.42
CA GLY A 6 14.85 21.94 5.33
C GLY A 6 16.07 21.04 5.51
N ASP A 7 16.15 20.41 6.68
CA ASP A 7 17.19 19.48 7.08
C ASP A 7 16.83 18.06 6.63
N LEU A 8 17.77 17.36 5.99
CA LEU A 8 17.58 15.99 5.51
C LEU A 8 18.02 14.98 6.58
N GLY A 9 17.09 14.17 7.06
CA GLY A 9 17.33 13.05 7.98
C GLY A 9 18.01 11.86 7.30
N ALA A 10 18.67 11.02 8.10
CA ALA A 10 19.35 9.80 7.61
C ALA A 10 18.37 8.75 7.04
N ASP A 11 17.10 8.83 7.43
CA ASP A 11 15.99 8.02 6.95
C ASP A 11 15.30 8.58 5.68
N GLY A 12 15.80 9.70 5.15
CA GLY A 12 15.25 10.36 3.96
C GLY A 12 14.09 11.32 4.23
N THR A 13 13.74 11.56 5.49
CA THR A 13 12.78 12.60 5.88
C THR A 13 13.36 14.00 5.75
N ILE A 14 12.52 15.01 5.53
CA ILE A 14 12.92 16.42 5.43
C ILE A 14 12.21 17.21 6.52
N THR A 15 12.95 17.85 7.41
CA THR A 15 12.41 18.71 8.46
C THR A 15 12.53 20.17 8.06
N TRP A 16 11.40 20.88 7.99
CA TRP A 16 11.41 22.31 7.68
C TRP A 16 12.02 23.11 8.82
N GLN A 17 13.04 23.92 8.53
CA GLN A 17 13.71 24.74 9.53
C GLN A 17 12.83 25.82 10.17
N GLU A 18 11.83 26.38 9.47
CA GLU A 18 11.02 27.49 10.01
C GLU A 18 9.92 27.01 10.97
N THR A 19 9.36 25.82 10.74
CA THR A 19 8.19 25.32 11.48
C THR A 19 8.45 24.03 12.24
N GLY A 20 9.57 23.36 11.97
CA GLY A 20 9.86 22.01 12.48
C GLY A 20 9.00 20.91 11.84
N GLN A 21 8.18 21.23 10.83
CA GLN A 21 7.32 20.24 10.20
C GLN A 21 8.14 19.20 9.41
N VAL A 22 7.84 17.92 9.62
CA VAL A 22 8.54 16.81 8.98
C VAL A 22 7.77 16.31 7.75
N PHE A 23 8.50 16.05 6.66
CA PHE A 23 7.99 15.55 5.39
C PHE A 23 8.67 14.22 5.07
N ASN A 24 7.88 13.24 4.64
CA ASN A 24 8.35 11.88 4.35
C ASN A 24 8.97 11.71 2.96
N SER A 25 8.98 12.76 2.13
CA SER A 25 9.60 12.71 0.80
C SER A 25 9.91 14.10 0.22
N PRO A 26 10.88 14.21 -0.71
CA PRO A 26 11.15 15.45 -1.44
C PRO A 26 9.94 16.00 -2.22
N SER A 27 9.06 15.14 -2.71
CA SER A 27 7.85 15.57 -3.45
C SER A 27 6.77 16.14 -2.53
N ALA A 28 6.59 15.56 -1.33
CA ALA A 28 5.71 16.12 -0.31
C ALA A 28 6.20 17.51 0.12
N TRP A 29 7.51 17.64 0.36
CA TRP A 29 8.16 18.90 0.70
C TRP A 29 8.00 19.95 -0.42
N ALA A 30 8.31 19.60 -1.67
CA ALA A 30 8.21 20.51 -2.80
C ALA A 30 6.77 20.98 -3.07
N THR A 31 5.79 20.08 -2.92
CA THR A 31 4.37 20.42 -3.10
C THR A 31 3.92 21.40 -2.03
N HIS A 32 4.33 21.19 -0.77
CA HIS A 32 4.04 22.10 0.34
C HIS A 32 4.63 23.50 0.08
N CYS A 33 5.92 23.58 -0.23
CA CYS A 33 6.60 24.85 -0.54
C CYS A 33 5.92 25.60 -1.69
N LYS A 34 5.51 24.89 -2.74
CA LYS A 34 4.84 25.49 -3.91
C LYS A 34 3.44 26.02 -3.58
N ARG A 35 2.69 25.37 -2.69
CA ARG A 35 1.36 25.85 -2.23
C ARG A 35 1.45 27.14 -1.42
N LEU A 36 2.55 27.36 -0.70
CA LEU A 36 2.79 28.62 0.03
C LEU A 36 3.02 29.82 -0.90
N VAL A 37 3.42 29.56 -2.15
CA VAL A 37 3.64 30.60 -3.17
C VAL A 37 2.44 30.72 -4.10
N ASN A 38 1.82 29.59 -4.47
CA ASN A 38 0.62 29.54 -5.29
C ASN A 38 -0.36 28.48 -4.72
N PRO A 39 -1.41 28.90 -3.99
CA PRO A 39 -2.38 28.01 -3.37
C PRO A 39 -3.13 27.08 -4.33
N ALA A 40 -3.26 27.45 -5.62
CA ALA A 40 -3.93 26.63 -6.63
C ALA A 40 -3.08 25.44 -7.13
N LYS A 41 -1.78 25.38 -6.79
CA LYS A 41 -0.85 24.36 -7.30
C LYS A 41 -1.04 23.03 -6.57
N LYS A 42 -1.60 22.04 -7.27
CA LYS A 42 -1.98 20.73 -6.69
C LYS A 42 -0.81 19.75 -6.53
N SER A 43 0.23 19.85 -7.37
CA SER A 43 1.36 18.91 -7.42
C SER A 43 2.71 19.59 -7.69
N GLY A 44 3.80 18.95 -7.27
CA GLY A 44 5.16 19.37 -7.58
C GLY A 44 6.14 18.21 -7.62
N CYS A 45 6.95 18.13 -8.69
CA CYS A 45 8.04 17.15 -8.77
C CYS A 45 9.19 17.55 -7.83
N GLY A 46 9.36 16.79 -6.73
CA GLY A 46 10.44 17.01 -5.76
C GLY A 46 11.83 16.84 -6.36
N TRP A 47 12.01 15.83 -7.20
CA TRP A 47 13.30 15.48 -7.80
C TRP A 47 13.90 16.58 -8.69
N ALA A 48 13.06 17.22 -9.49
CA ALA A 48 13.50 18.26 -10.43
C ALA A 48 13.66 19.65 -9.79
N SER A 49 13.03 19.88 -8.62
CA SER A 49 12.95 21.22 -8.00
C SER A 49 13.70 21.36 -6.68
N VAL A 50 13.84 20.28 -5.90
CA VAL A 50 14.58 20.30 -4.64
C VAL A 50 16.07 20.17 -4.92
N ARG A 51 16.86 21.00 -4.24
CA ARG A 51 18.33 20.97 -4.30
C ARG A 51 18.89 20.51 -2.96
N TYR A 52 19.88 19.62 -3.02
CA TYR A 52 20.71 19.25 -1.89
C TYR A 52 22.14 19.72 -2.17
N LYS A 53 22.77 20.44 -1.24
CA LYS A 53 24.12 21.01 -1.41
C LYS A 53 24.34 21.72 -2.77
N GLY A 54 23.31 22.45 -3.25
CA GLY A 54 23.36 23.22 -4.49
C GLY A 54 22.98 22.45 -5.78
N GLN A 55 22.96 21.12 -5.75
CA GLN A 55 22.64 20.27 -6.90
C GLN A 55 21.20 19.72 -6.81
N LYS A 56 20.54 19.53 -7.96
CA LYS A 56 19.19 18.96 -8.00
C LYS A 56 19.22 17.49 -7.57
N LEU A 57 18.19 17.02 -6.86
CA LEU A 57 18.13 15.61 -6.45
C LEU A 57 18.19 14.63 -7.63
N ASP A 58 17.65 15.02 -8.78
CA ASP A 58 17.73 14.22 -10.00
C ASP A 58 19.18 14.01 -10.50
N GLN A 59 20.07 14.99 -10.27
CA GLN A 59 21.50 14.86 -10.61
C GLN A 59 22.20 13.86 -9.68
N TYR A 60 21.85 13.84 -8.39
CA TYR A 60 22.36 12.82 -7.47
C TYR A 60 21.87 11.42 -7.85
N LYS A 61 20.59 11.30 -8.25
CA LYS A 61 20.03 10.04 -8.75
C LYS A 61 20.78 9.56 -10.00
N ALA A 62 21.01 10.45 -10.98
CA ALA A 62 21.76 10.13 -12.19
C ALA A 62 23.23 9.76 -11.92
N ALA A 63 23.91 10.48 -11.02
CA ALA A 63 25.29 10.18 -10.64
C ALA A 63 25.40 8.85 -9.90
N TRP A 64 24.44 8.56 -9.02
CA TRP A 64 24.34 7.27 -8.33
C TRP A 64 24.12 6.13 -9.33
N LEU A 65 23.22 6.30 -10.30
CA LEU A 65 22.97 5.33 -11.37
C LEU A 65 24.23 5.06 -12.20
N ARG A 66 24.94 6.12 -12.63
CA ARG A 66 26.19 5.99 -13.41
C ARG A 66 27.29 5.23 -12.65
N LYS A 67 27.39 5.43 -11.34
CA LYS A 67 28.40 4.76 -10.50
C LYS A 67 28.10 3.26 -10.30
N HIS A 68 26.83 2.88 -10.29
CA HIS A 68 26.40 1.50 -10.07
C HIS A 68 26.01 0.77 -11.37
N GLN A 69 26.12 1.45 -12.52
CA GLN A 69 25.97 0.91 -13.86
C GLN A 69 27.03 1.51 -14.82
N PRO A 70 28.29 1.06 -14.78
CA PRO A 70 29.35 1.62 -15.63
C PRO A 70 29.17 1.36 -17.14
N ASN A 71 28.17 0.56 -17.55
CA ASN A 71 28.01 0.09 -18.94
C ASN A 71 26.67 0.44 -19.62
N VAL A 72 25.95 1.46 -19.12
CA VAL A 72 24.76 1.99 -19.81
C VAL A 72 25.17 3.23 -20.63
N PRO A 73 24.89 3.28 -21.95
CA PRO A 73 25.15 4.47 -22.75
C PRO A 73 24.40 5.68 -22.18
N PRO A 74 24.92 6.91 -22.34
CA PRO A 74 24.16 8.10 -21.96
C PRO A 74 22.81 8.09 -22.67
N PRO A 75 21.71 8.54 -22.04
CA PRO A 75 20.53 8.90 -22.80
C PRO A 75 20.96 9.99 -23.79
N GLU A 76 20.77 9.75 -25.08
CA GLU A 76 20.84 10.82 -26.07
C GLU A 76 19.95 11.97 -25.61
N GLU A 77 20.46 13.19 -25.71
CA GLU A 77 19.68 14.41 -25.52
C GLU A 77 18.52 14.41 -26.51
N SER A 78 17.38 13.88 -26.09
CA SER A 78 16.12 14.11 -26.77
C SER A 78 15.73 15.57 -26.54
N LEU A 79 16.17 16.39 -27.49
CA LEU A 79 15.66 17.72 -27.80
C LEU A 79 14.12 17.71 -27.86
N ALA A 80 13.50 18.54 -27.02
CA ALA A 80 12.22 19.24 -27.15
C ALA A 80 11.71 19.54 -25.72
N SER A 81 11.43 20.76 -25.28
CA SER A 81 11.24 22.05 -25.95
C SER A 81 11.65 23.10 -24.93
N GLU A 82 12.56 24.00 -25.28
CA GLU A 82 12.63 25.29 -24.63
C GLU A 82 11.32 26.00 -24.98
N GLY A 83 10.37 25.98 -24.03
CA GLY A 83 9.26 26.92 -24.05
C GLY A 83 9.76 28.17 -23.37
N GLU A 84 10.17 29.13 -24.18
CA GLU A 84 10.42 30.51 -23.78
C GLU A 84 9.22 31.00 -22.95
N GLU A 85 9.44 31.33 -21.69
CA GLU A 85 8.50 32.13 -20.91
C GLU A 85 8.64 33.56 -21.46
N GLU A 86 7.90 33.88 -22.54
CA GLU A 86 7.70 35.28 -22.94
C GLU A 86 6.97 36.00 -21.80
N GLU A 87 7.71 36.89 -21.12
CA GLU A 87 7.15 38.02 -20.39
C GLU A 87 6.30 38.84 -21.36
N MET A 88 5.03 39.02 -21.05
CA MET A 88 4.21 40.07 -21.64
C MET A 88 3.71 41.02 -20.54
N PRO A 89 3.63 42.33 -20.84
CA PRO A 89 3.74 43.40 -19.86
C PRO A 89 2.43 43.66 -19.11
N GLU A 90 2.59 44.34 -17.99
CA GLU A 90 1.53 44.99 -17.22
C GLU A 90 0.83 46.04 -18.10
N ASP A 91 -0.47 45.87 -18.33
CA ASP A 91 -1.34 46.98 -18.76
C ASP A 91 -2.14 47.45 -17.56
N GLU A 92 -1.77 48.65 -17.10
CA GLU A 92 -2.54 49.54 -16.25
C GLU A 92 -3.79 50.02 -17.01
N GLU A 93 -4.96 50.04 -16.37
CA GLU A 93 -5.99 51.02 -16.71
C GLU A 93 -6.79 51.43 -15.45
N GLU A 94 -6.92 52.75 -15.31
CA GLU A 94 -7.29 53.54 -14.13
C GLU A 94 -8.79 53.55 -13.74
N GLU A 95 -8.99 53.89 -12.46
CA GLU A 95 -10.07 54.66 -11.77
C GLU A 95 -11.13 55.43 -12.62
N ALA A 96 -12.36 55.78 -12.22
CA ALA A 96 -13.25 55.71 -11.03
C ALA A 96 -14.62 56.37 -11.45
N PRO A 97 -15.45 57.04 -10.61
CA PRO A 97 -16.14 56.70 -9.34
C PRO A 97 -17.69 56.90 -9.39
N ARG A 98 -18.45 56.49 -8.34
CA ARG A 98 -19.36 57.33 -7.50
C ARG A 98 -20.50 56.58 -6.79
N GLU A 99 -20.47 56.74 -5.46
CA GLU A 99 -21.53 57.12 -4.50
C GLU A 99 -23.00 56.62 -4.59
N GLY A 100 -23.50 56.11 -3.46
CA GLY A 100 -24.92 56.04 -3.09
C GLY A 100 -25.15 55.38 -1.71
N ARG A 101 -25.86 56.06 -0.81
CA ARG A 101 -25.80 55.92 0.67
C ARG A 101 -27.18 55.53 1.27
N VAL A 102 -27.25 54.39 2.02
CA VAL A 102 -27.95 54.10 3.34
C VAL A 102 -29.52 54.23 3.38
N PRO A 103 -30.36 53.76 4.38
CA PRO A 103 -30.24 52.91 5.62
C PRO A 103 -31.23 51.68 5.76
N VAL A 104 -30.96 50.58 6.52
CA VAL A 104 -31.35 50.18 7.95
C VAL A 104 -32.85 49.77 8.13
N PRO A 105 -33.39 48.93 9.09
CA PRO A 105 -32.85 48.31 10.34
C PRO A 105 -33.17 46.81 10.66
N GLU A 106 -32.43 46.26 11.64
CA GLU A 106 -32.95 45.37 12.72
C GLU A 106 -33.43 46.21 13.92
N PRO A 107 -34.32 45.70 14.81
CA PRO A 107 -33.84 45.51 16.19
C PRO A 107 -34.46 44.37 17.05
N VAL A 108 -33.60 43.78 17.90
CA VAL A 108 -33.68 43.67 19.39
C VAL A 108 -34.41 42.50 20.08
N THR A 109 -33.65 41.88 21.00
CA THR A 109 -33.96 40.88 22.05
C THR A 109 -34.72 41.48 23.26
N PRO A 110 -35.26 40.70 24.23
CA PRO A 110 -34.45 40.37 25.42
C PRO A 110 -34.82 39.10 26.27
N LYS A 111 -33.80 38.62 27.00
CA LYS A 111 -33.75 38.07 28.39
C LYS A 111 -34.11 36.60 28.74
N LYS A 112 -33.15 35.97 29.45
CA LYS A 112 -33.17 34.73 30.26
C LYS A 112 -33.99 34.87 31.56
N PRO A 113 -34.26 33.75 32.28
CA PRO A 113 -33.50 33.48 33.52
C PRO A 113 -33.02 32.02 33.69
N GLU A 114 -32.04 31.84 34.59
CA GLU A 114 -31.47 30.57 35.06
C GLU A 114 -32.38 29.84 36.07
N GLU A 115 -32.29 28.50 36.14
CA GLU A 115 -32.44 27.78 37.41
C GLU A 115 -31.70 26.44 37.43
N ARG A 116 -30.93 26.22 38.50
CA ARG A 116 -30.29 24.96 38.92
C ARG A 116 -31.31 24.08 39.65
N SER A 117 -31.27 22.75 39.48
CA SER A 117 -31.25 21.78 40.61
C SER A 117 -31.22 20.30 40.21
N LYS A 118 -30.19 19.60 40.75
CA LYS A 118 -30.17 18.31 41.48
C LYS A 118 -30.96 17.07 40.98
N LYS A 119 -30.24 15.97 40.75
CA LYS A 119 -30.16 14.73 41.59
C LYS A 119 -29.44 13.60 40.81
N GLN A 120 -28.30 13.09 41.29
CA GLN A 120 -28.14 11.92 42.18
C GLN A 120 -28.55 10.58 41.54
N GLN A 121 -27.58 9.75 41.15
CA GLN A 121 -27.19 8.53 41.90
C GLN A 121 -26.09 7.77 41.14
N GLY A 122 -24.84 7.93 41.57
CA GLY A 122 -23.76 6.97 41.34
C GLY A 122 -23.38 6.41 42.71
N LYS A 123 -23.63 5.12 42.95
CA LYS A 123 -23.10 4.41 44.12
C LYS A 123 -21.66 4.00 43.84
N SER A 124 -20.77 4.47 44.71
CA SER A 124 -19.42 3.96 44.93
C SER A 124 -19.45 2.64 45.71
N LEU A 125 -18.45 1.77 45.52
CA LEU A 125 -17.54 1.26 46.57
C LEU A 125 -16.54 0.27 45.91
N VAL A 126 -15.24 0.55 45.85
CA VAL A 126 -14.15 0.41 46.86
C VAL A 126 -13.33 -0.88 46.66
N GLU A 127 -12.01 -0.66 46.70
CA GLU A 127 -10.86 -1.56 46.56
C GLU A 127 -10.86 -2.79 47.48
N GLN A 128 -10.15 -3.86 47.09
CA GLN A 128 -8.93 -4.30 47.81
C GLN A 128 -8.17 -5.46 47.14
N ALA A 129 -6.86 -5.43 47.40
CA ALA A 129 -5.70 -6.24 47.04
C ALA A 129 -5.78 -7.79 47.04
N GLY A 130 -4.83 -8.43 46.35
CA GLY A 130 -4.37 -9.81 46.64
C GLY A 130 -3.67 -10.52 45.48
N LEU A 131 -2.49 -11.10 45.73
CA LEU A 131 -1.57 -11.81 44.82
C LEU A 131 -2.13 -13.14 44.26
N ASP A 132 -1.77 -13.53 43.02
CA ASP A 132 -0.89 -14.70 42.73
C ASP A 132 -0.74 -15.05 41.23
N LEU A 133 0.37 -15.71 40.94
CA LEU A 133 0.92 -16.14 39.65
C LEU A 133 -0.06 -16.90 38.73
N SER A 134 0.05 -16.70 37.41
CA SER A 134 0.41 -17.79 36.47
C SER A 134 0.32 -17.38 34.99
N THR A 135 1.34 -17.82 34.28
CA THR A 135 1.54 -17.89 32.84
C THR A 135 0.34 -18.46 32.07
N SER A 136 -0.13 -17.77 31.03
CA SER A 136 -0.61 -18.41 29.80
C SER A 136 -0.71 -17.38 28.67
N GLY A 137 0.06 -17.60 27.60
CA GLY A 137 -0.05 -16.83 26.37
C GLY A 137 -1.44 -17.02 25.78
N LYS A 138 -2.29 -16.02 25.90
CA LYS A 138 -3.60 -16.01 25.24
C LYS A 138 -3.38 -15.86 23.74
N ARG A 139 -3.48 -16.98 23.01
CA ARG A 139 -3.81 -16.98 21.58
C ARG A 139 -5.08 -16.14 21.45
N LEU A 140 -4.96 -14.96 20.86
CA LEU A 140 -6.11 -14.10 20.56
C LEU A 140 -7.08 -14.91 19.71
N GLU A 141 -8.25 -15.25 20.26
CA GLU A 141 -9.35 -15.79 19.47
C GLU A 141 -9.79 -14.70 18.49
N ILE A 142 -9.28 -14.78 17.26
CA ILE A 142 -9.73 -13.95 16.15
C ILE A 142 -11.12 -14.48 15.80
N LYS A 143 -12.17 -13.80 16.29
CA LYS A 143 -13.53 -14.05 15.79
C LYS A 143 -13.49 -14.03 14.25
N PRO A 144 -14.08 -15.02 13.57
CA PRO A 144 -14.08 -15.05 12.11
C PRO A 144 -14.74 -13.77 11.60
N ARG A 145 -13.98 -12.94 10.89
CA ARG A 145 -14.48 -11.70 10.29
C ARG A 145 -15.38 -12.09 9.13
N VAL A 146 -16.68 -11.80 9.25
CA VAL A 146 -17.65 -12.05 8.19
C VAL A 146 -17.39 -11.02 7.08
N PRO A 147 -17.03 -11.44 5.85
CA PRO A 147 -16.86 -10.53 4.73
C PRO A 147 -18.19 -9.84 4.38
N VAL A 148 -18.11 -8.62 3.86
CA VAL A 148 -19.27 -7.87 3.40
C VAL A 148 -19.25 -7.71 1.88
N ARG A 149 -20.44 -7.68 1.27
CA ARG A 149 -20.57 -7.39 -0.16
C ARG A 149 -20.25 -5.93 -0.44
N TYR A 150 -19.59 -5.63 -1.55
CA TYR A 150 -19.31 -4.25 -1.95
C TYR A 150 -20.58 -3.38 -1.99
N CYS A 151 -21.70 -3.92 -2.50
CA CYS A 151 -22.97 -3.18 -2.61
C CYS A 151 -23.55 -2.71 -1.26
N THR A 152 -23.12 -3.29 -0.13
CA THR A 152 -23.56 -2.86 1.21
C THR A 152 -22.69 -1.78 1.83
N LEU A 153 -21.56 -1.42 1.20
CA LEU A 153 -20.63 -0.43 1.75
C LEU A 153 -21.17 1.00 1.64
N GLY A 154 -21.79 1.35 0.51
CA GLY A 154 -22.18 2.74 0.24
C GLY A 154 -21.00 3.72 0.29
N THR A 155 -21.28 4.96 0.72
CA THR A 155 -20.29 6.04 0.82
C THR A 155 -19.31 5.83 1.97
N ARG A 156 -18.09 6.37 1.82
CA ARG A 156 -17.03 6.26 2.81
C ARG A 156 -17.46 6.86 4.15
N ASP A 157 -17.15 6.12 5.21
CA ASP A 157 -17.46 6.47 6.59
C ASP A 157 -16.23 6.22 7.46
N SER A 158 -15.69 7.29 8.06
CA SER A 158 -14.50 7.23 8.93
C SER A 158 -14.72 6.39 10.19
N ALA A 159 -15.97 6.15 10.60
CA ALA A 159 -16.27 5.26 11.73
C ALA A 159 -16.16 3.77 11.38
N ARG A 160 -16.10 3.44 10.09
CA ARG A 160 -16.03 2.05 9.64
C ARG A 160 -14.64 1.46 9.91
N ASN A 161 -14.61 0.24 10.44
CA ASN A 161 -13.37 -0.46 10.73
C ASN A 161 -12.58 -0.72 9.43
N PRO A 162 -11.33 -0.20 9.28
CA PRO A 162 -10.51 -0.41 8.09
C PRO A 162 -10.18 -1.88 7.81
N GLN A 163 -10.23 -2.74 8.83
CA GLN A 163 -9.97 -4.17 8.75
C GLN A 163 -11.21 -5.00 8.34
N THR A 164 -12.32 -4.35 7.98
CA THR A 164 -13.51 -5.00 7.43
C THR A 164 -13.16 -5.65 6.08
N LEU A 165 -13.38 -6.96 5.97
CA LEU A 165 -13.14 -7.72 4.74
C LEU A 165 -14.28 -7.52 3.75
N VAL A 166 -13.94 -7.40 2.47
CA VAL A 166 -14.87 -7.13 1.39
C VAL A 166 -14.77 -8.22 0.34
N GLU A 167 -15.92 -8.70 -0.13
CA GLU A 167 -15.98 -9.64 -1.25
C GLU A 167 -15.54 -8.98 -2.56
N VAL A 168 -14.77 -9.71 -3.35
CA VAL A 168 -14.35 -9.29 -4.70
C VAL A 168 -15.48 -9.47 -5.71
N THR A 169 -15.53 -8.60 -6.71
CA THR A 169 -16.50 -8.64 -7.81
C THR A 169 -15.81 -9.10 -9.09
N SER A 170 -16.42 -10.02 -9.85
CA SER A 170 -15.89 -10.38 -11.18
C SER A 170 -16.10 -9.24 -12.18
N PHE A 171 -15.15 -9.01 -13.08
CA PHE A 171 -15.29 -8.04 -14.18
C PHE A 171 -16.51 -8.35 -15.06
N ALA A 172 -16.81 -9.62 -15.29
CA ALA A 172 -17.99 -10.03 -16.06
C ALA A 172 -19.31 -9.63 -15.39
N ALA A 173 -19.37 -9.63 -14.05
CA ALA A 173 -20.59 -9.30 -13.29
C ALA A 173 -21.04 -7.84 -13.49
N ILE A 174 -20.15 -6.97 -13.97
CA ILE A 174 -20.40 -5.55 -14.22
C ILE A 174 -20.21 -5.18 -15.71
N ASN A 175 -20.15 -6.17 -16.60
CA ASN A 175 -19.92 -5.99 -18.04
C ASN A 175 -18.64 -5.19 -18.36
N LYS A 176 -17.55 -5.49 -17.64
CA LYS A 176 -16.22 -4.93 -17.89
C LYS A 176 -15.24 -6.04 -18.24
N PHE A 177 -14.12 -5.64 -18.84
CA PHE A 177 -12.99 -6.52 -19.08
C PHE A 177 -11.90 -6.24 -18.06
N GLN A 178 -11.17 -7.29 -17.70
CA GLN A 178 -9.94 -7.15 -16.93
C GLN A 178 -8.94 -6.29 -17.71
N PRO A 179 -8.27 -5.31 -17.08
CA PRO A 179 -7.42 -4.35 -17.78
C PRO A 179 -6.10 -4.92 -18.29
N PHE A 180 -5.68 -6.10 -17.84
CA PHE A 180 -4.42 -6.75 -18.23
C PHE A 180 -4.49 -8.27 -18.03
N ASN A 181 -3.68 -9.01 -18.78
CA ASN A 181 -3.52 -10.45 -18.55
C ASN A 181 -2.45 -10.69 -17.48
N VAL A 182 -2.70 -11.66 -16.60
CA VAL A 182 -1.73 -12.07 -15.58
C VAL A 182 -1.39 -13.53 -15.79
N ALA A 183 -0.09 -13.82 -15.89
CA ALA A 183 0.44 -15.16 -15.87
C ALA A 183 1.40 -15.33 -14.69
N ILE A 184 1.23 -16.40 -13.92
CA ILE A 184 2.05 -16.70 -12.74
C ILE A 184 2.83 -17.98 -13.02
N SER A 185 4.15 -17.91 -12.90
CA SER A 185 5.07 -19.05 -12.98
C SER A 185 5.82 -19.18 -11.65
N SER A 186 6.11 -20.42 -11.27
CA SER A 186 6.82 -20.80 -10.04
C SER A 186 8.30 -20.43 -10.06
N ASN A 187 8.88 -20.28 -11.26
CA ASN A 187 10.23 -19.74 -11.46
C ASN A 187 10.32 -18.23 -11.27
N VAL A 188 9.19 -17.53 -11.17
CA VAL A 188 9.17 -16.10 -10.91
C VAL A 188 9.31 -15.86 -9.41
N LEU A 189 10.45 -15.26 -9.05
CA LEU A 189 10.97 -15.17 -7.69
C LEU A 189 10.00 -14.48 -6.72
N LEU A 190 9.76 -15.13 -5.59
CA LEU A 190 8.82 -14.65 -4.57
C LEU A 190 9.38 -13.51 -3.70
N LEU A 191 10.69 -13.31 -3.64
CA LEU A 191 11.30 -12.25 -2.82
C LEU A 191 12.53 -11.67 -3.52
N LEU A 192 12.32 -10.57 -4.26
CA LEU A 192 13.40 -9.70 -4.68
C LEU A 192 13.21 -8.35 -4.01
N ILE A 193 14.19 -7.95 -3.20
CA ILE A 193 14.35 -6.56 -2.78
C ILE A 193 14.38 -5.71 -4.06
N CYS A 194 13.76 -4.53 -4.08
CA CYS A 194 13.61 -3.69 -5.28
C CYS A 194 14.91 -3.53 -6.11
N GLN A 195 16.06 -3.52 -5.46
CA GLN A 195 17.37 -3.47 -6.09
C GLN A 195 17.65 -4.70 -6.98
N SER A 196 17.27 -5.90 -6.55
CA SER A 196 17.46 -7.15 -7.29
C SER A 196 16.48 -7.28 -8.46
N LEU A 197 15.24 -6.77 -8.33
CA LEU A 197 14.31 -6.66 -9.45
C LEU A 197 14.93 -5.84 -10.59
N PHE A 198 15.49 -4.66 -10.24
CA PHE A 198 16.08 -3.74 -11.19
C PHE A 198 17.30 -4.35 -11.92
N LEU A 199 18.19 -5.03 -11.21
CA LEU A 199 19.37 -5.69 -11.81
C LEU A 199 19.00 -6.79 -12.81
N ARG A 200 17.80 -7.37 -12.68
CA ARG A 200 17.30 -8.45 -13.55
C ARG A 200 16.40 -7.94 -14.68
N GLY A 201 16.26 -6.62 -14.85
CA GLY A 201 15.36 -6.03 -15.84
C GLY A 201 13.87 -6.23 -15.52
N LEU A 202 13.54 -6.59 -14.27
CA LEU A 202 12.18 -6.76 -13.80
C LEU A 202 11.64 -5.43 -13.27
N SER A 203 10.33 -5.22 -13.43
CA SER A 203 9.65 -4.02 -12.95
C SER A 203 8.74 -4.35 -11.76
N LEU A 204 8.64 -3.42 -10.80
CA LEU A 204 7.63 -3.50 -9.75
C LEU A 204 6.24 -3.33 -10.36
N VAL A 205 5.38 -4.33 -10.17
CA VAL A 205 4.02 -4.37 -10.74
C VAL A 205 2.94 -4.55 -9.68
N GLY A 206 3.26 -4.41 -8.39
CA GLY A 206 2.28 -4.74 -7.36
C GLY A 206 2.85 -4.91 -5.96
N TRP A 207 2.03 -5.51 -5.11
CA TRP A 207 2.35 -5.83 -3.72
C TRP A 207 1.58 -7.08 -3.29
N TYR A 208 2.03 -7.69 -2.20
CA TYR A 208 1.32 -8.82 -1.61
C TYR A 208 1.42 -8.77 -0.08
N HIS A 209 0.43 -9.35 0.58
CA HIS A 209 0.49 -9.65 2.00
C HIS A 209 -0.27 -10.94 2.29
N SER A 210 -0.28 -11.35 3.56
CA SER A 210 -0.96 -12.56 3.98
C SER A 210 -2.00 -12.28 5.05
N HIS A 211 -3.09 -13.05 5.01
CA HIS A 211 -4.01 -13.27 6.12
C HIS A 211 -3.82 -14.72 6.61
N PRO A 212 -2.83 -15.01 7.48
CA PRO A 212 -2.39 -16.38 7.75
C PRO A 212 -3.51 -17.34 8.11
N PHE A 213 -4.47 -16.89 8.93
CA PHE A 213 -5.60 -17.68 9.42
C PHE A 213 -6.96 -17.11 8.98
N GLY A 214 -6.98 -16.24 7.97
CA GLY A 214 -8.19 -15.58 7.48
C GLY A 214 -8.42 -15.82 5.99
N PRO A 215 -9.63 -15.53 5.48
CA PRO A 215 -9.88 -15.65 4.06
C PRO A 215 -8.99 -14.66 3.27
N ALA A 216 -8.54 -15.10 2.10
CA ALA A 216 -7.78 -14.30 1.16
C ALA A 216 -8.72 -13.30 0.44
N LEU A 217 -9.21 -12.32 1.18
CA LEU A 217 -10.10 -11.25 0.71
C LEU A 217 -9.53 -9.90 1.15
N PRO A 218 -9.69 -8.84 0.34
CA PRO A 218 -9.20 -7.51 0.67
C PRO A 218 -10.01 -6.89 1.81
N SER A 219 -9.32 -6.18 2.70
CA SER A 219 -9.94 -5.25 3.64
C SER A 219 -10.17 -3.88 3.01
N LEU A 220 -10.95 -3.01 3.67
CA LEU A 220 -11.09 -1.61 3.25
C LEU A 220 -9.75 -0.89 3.18
N HIS A 221 -8.85 -1.17 4.12
CA HIS A 221 -7.49 -0.66 4.08
C HIS A 221 -6.72 -1.13 2.83
N ASP A 222 -6.86 -2.40 2.47
CA ASP A 222 -6.20 -2.97 1.28
C ASP A 222 -6.74 -2.35 -0.02
N ILE A 223 -8.05 -2.07 -0.08
CA ILE A 223 -8.69 -1.39 -1.21
C ILE A 223 -8.12 0.02 -1.40
N ASP A 224 -7.98 0.76 -0.31
CA ASP A 224 -7.42 2.12 -0.34
C ASP A 224 -5.93 2.11 -0.73
N ALA A 225 -5.15 1.21 -0.13
CA ALA A 225 -3.74 1.05 -0.46
C ALA A 225 -3.54 0.68 -1.94
N GLN A 226 -4.36 -0.23 -2.46
CA GLN A 226 -4.32 -0.63 -3.86
C GLN A 226 -4.67 0.52 -4.82
N MET A 227 -5.66 1.35 -4.49
CA MET A 227 -5.98 2.55 -5.28
C MET A 227 -4.78 3.52 -5.31
N ASP A 228 -4.18 3.77 -4.15
CA ASP A 228 -2.99 4.62 -4.04
C ASP A 228 -1.81 4.08 -4.85
N TYR A 229 -1.57 2.77 -4.82
CA TYR A 229 -0.48 2.14 -5.57
C TYR A 229 -0.73 2.11 -7.07
N GLN A 230 -1.98 1.90 -7.51
CA GLN A 230 -2.37 2.04 -8.92
C GLN A 230 -2.04 3.43 -9.44
N LEU A 231 -2.39 4.48 -8.70
CA LEU A 231 -2.09 5.87 -9.07
C LEU A 231 -0.59 6.16 -9.09
N LYS A 232 0.17 5.63 -8.11
CA LYS A 232 1.62 5.82 -8.04
C LYS A 232 2.35 5.12 -9.19
N LEU A 233 1.90 3.93 -9.58
CA LEU A 233 2.54 3.16 -10.65
C LEU A 233 2.10 3.63 -12.05
N GLN A 234 0.95 4.29 -12.20
CA GLN A 234 0.52 4.87 -13.48
C GLN A 234 1.52 5.92 -14.04
N GLY A 235 2.32 6.55 -13.18
CA GLY A 235 3.39 7.47 -13.61
C GLY A 235 2.89 8.75 -14.29
N SER A 236 3.83 9.51 -14.88
CA SER A 236 3.55 10.83 -15.51
C SER A 236 3.28 10.74 -17.02
N GLY A 237 3.09 9.54 -17.57
CA GLY A 237 2.93 9.32 -19.02
C GLY A 237 1.67 8.53 -19.36
N ASN A 238 1.33 8.48 -20.66
CA ASN A 238 0.18 7.70 -21.17
C ASN A 238 0.41 6.17 -21.16
N GLY A 239 1.44 5.67 -20.47
CA GLY A 239 1.72 4.24 -20.37
C GLY A 239 0.88 3.60 -19.27
N PHE A 240 0.10 2.57 -19.62
CA PHE A 240 -0.56 1.74 -18.63
C PHE A 240 0.47 0.83 -17.94
N GLN A 241 0.79 1.11 -16.66
CA GLN A 241 1.61 0.20 -15.85
C GLN A 241 0.69 -0.61 -14.92
N PRO A 242 0.68 -1.95 -15.02
CA PRO A 242 -0.18 -2.77 -14.18
C PRO A 242 0.26 -2.66 -12.71
N CYS A 243 -0.73 -2.62 -11.81
CA CYS A 243 -0.55 -2.69 -10.37
C CYS A 243 -1.48 -3.78 -9.84
N LEU A 244 -0.92 -4.90 -9.38
CA LEU A 244 -1.64 -6.06 -8.90
C LEU A 244 -1.45 -6.22 -7.39
N ALA A 245 -2.53 -6.44 -6.65
CA ALA A 245 -2.46 -6.84 -5.25
C ALA A 245 -2.70 -8.33 -5.12
N LEU A 246 -1.97 -9.02 -4.24
CA LEU A 246 -2.13 -10.44 -3.95
C LEU A 246 -2.30 -10.66 -2.45
N ILE A 247 -3.35 -11.40 -2.06
CA ILE A 247 -3.57 -11.79 -0.67
C ILE A 247 -3.41 -13.30 -0.55
N CYS A 248 -2.48 -13.74 0.31
CA CYS A 248 -2.31 -15.15 0.61
C CYS A 248 -3.04 -15.51 1.92
N GLY A 249 -3.96 -16.46 1.85
CA GLY A 249 -4.59 -17.09 3.01
C GLY A 249 -4.05 -18.51 3.18
N PRO A 250 -2.83 -18.68 3.75
CA PRO A 250 -2.18 -19.99 3.77
C PRO A 250 -2.90 -20.97 4.69
N TYR A 251 -3.16 -20.63 5.96
CA TYR A 251 -3.62 -21.59 6.98
C TYR A 251 -5.10 -21.45 7.33
N TYR A 252 -5.88 -20.78 6.48
CA TYR A 252 -7.31 -20.61 6.72
C TYR A 252 -8.07 -21.93 6.57
N HIS A 253 -8.73 -22.37 7.65
CA HIS A 253 -9.51 -23.62 7.66
C HIS A 253 -10.73 -23.62 6.72
N GLY A 254 -11.16 -22.45 6.24
CA GLY A 254 -12.20 -22.36 5.22
C GLY A 254 -11.70 -22.64 3.79
N ASN A 255 -10.41 -22.89 3.59
CA ASN A 255 -9.89 -23.35 2.31
C ASN A 255 -10.37 -24.79 2.02
N PRO A 256 -10.62 -25.17 0.75
CA PRO A 256 -11.18 -26.48 0.40
C PRO A 256 -10.20 -27.67 0.62
N GLY A 257 -8.94 -27.40 0.98
CA GLY A 257 -7.93 -28.43 1.23
C GLY A 257 -6.62 -27.82 1.73
N VAL A 258 -5.52 -28.54 1.51
CA VAL A 258 -4.15 -28.13 1.91
C VAL A 258 -3.60 -26.96 1.11
N GLU A 259 -4.21 -26.64 -0.04
CA GLU A 259 -3.75 -25.57 -0.90
C GLU A 259 -3.94 -24.21 -0.25
N SER A 260 -2.88 -23.39 -0.27
CA SER A 260 -2.97 -21.98 0.08
C SER A 260 -3.81 -21.24 -0.96
N LYS A 261 -4.78 -20.46 -0.52
CA LYS A 261 -5.52 -19.54 -1.40
C LYS A 261 -4.68 -18.29 -1.63
N ILE A 262 -4.32 -18.01 -2.87
CA ILE A 262 -3.68 -16.77 -3.30
C ILE A 262 -4.70 -16.04 -4.16
N SER A 263 -5.23 -14.93 -3.65
CA SER A 263 -6.29 -14.17 -4.32
C SER A 263 -5.70 -12.86 -4.85
N PRO A 264 -5.50 -12.75 -6.17
CA PRO A 264 -5.19 -11.48 -6.81
C PRO A 264 -6.44 -10.58 -6.82
N PHE A 265 -6.25 -9.28 -6.68
CA PHE A 265 -7.32 -8.31 -6.92
C PHE A 265 -6.78 -7.00 -7.51
N TRP A 266 -7.66 -6.28 -8.19
CA TRP A 266 -7.44 -4.94 -8.71
C TRP A 266 -8.61 -4.05 -8.28
N VAL A 267 -8.41 -2.75 -8.10
CA VAL A 267 -9.51 -1.88 -7.64
C VAL A 267 -9.95 -0.96 -8.76
N MET A 268 -11.21 -1.08 -9.17
CA MET A 268 -11.82 -0.09 -10.03
C MET A 268 -12.10 1.20 -9.24
N PRO A 269 -11.75 2.38 -9.78
CA PRO A 269 -12.17 3.65 -9.20
C PRO A 269 -13.69 3.72 -9.02
N PRO A 270 -14.17 4.41 -7.98
CA PRO A 270 -15.59 4.63 -7.81
C PRO A 270 -16.16 5.39 -9.02
N PRO A 271 -17.45 5.18 -9.37
CA PRO A 271 -18.09 5.92 -10.46
C PRO A 271 -18.01 7.43 -10.25
N GLU A 272 -17.92 8.20 -11.34
CA GLU A 272 -17.84 9.67 -11.29
C GLU A 272 -19.02 10.31 -10.54
N GLN A 273 -20.20 9.66 -10.57
CA GLN A 273 -21.40 10.14 -9.88
C GLN A 273 -21.33 9.95 -8.35
N ARG A 274 -20.42 9.10 -7.86
CA ARG A 274 -20.24 8.77 -6.44
C ARG A 274 -18.75 8.74 -6.07
N PRO A 275 -18.03 9.87 -6.18
CA PRO A 275 -16.58 9.90 -5.98
C PRO A 275 -16.15 9.62 -4.53
N ASN A 276 -17.08 9.74 -3.58
CA ASN A 276 -16.85 9.49 -2.16
C ASN A 276 -17.08 8.03 -1.76
N ASP A 277 -17.42 7.14 -2.70
CA ASP A 277 -17.57 5.71 -2.41
C ASP A 277 -16.21 5.01 -2.37
N TYR A 278 -16.15 3.82 -1.79
CA TYR A 278 -14.95 2.98 -1.89
C TYR A 278 -14.76 2.49 -3.33
N GLY A 279 -13.51 2.28 -3.74
CA GLY A 279 -13.22 1.57 -4.98
C GLY A 279 -13.75 0.14 -4.95
N ILE A 280 -14.09 -0.41 -6.12
CA ILE A 280 -14.65 -1.76 -6.23
C ILE A 280 -13.50 -2.76 -6.30
N PRO A 281 -13.33 -3.67 -5.33
CA PRO A 281 -12.33 -4.72 -5.43
C PRO A 281 -12.78 -5.75 -6.47
N MET A 282 -11.99 -5.87 -7.53
CA MET A 282 -12.23 -6.75 -8.66
C MET A 282 -11.39 -8.01 -8.55
N ASP A 283 -12.02 -9.16 -8.73
CA ASP A 283 -11.32 -10.45 -8.85
C ASP A 283 -10.53 -10.48 -10.15
N VAL A 284 -9.25 -10.86 -10.08
CA VAL A 284 -8.35 -10.89 -11.23
C VAL A 284 -8.10 -12.34 -11.64
N GLU A 285 -8.47 -12.69 -12.86
CA GLU A 285 -8.19 -13.99 -13.43
C GLU A 285 -6.70 -14.10 -13.77
N VAL A 286 -6.11 -15.24 -13.39
CA VAL A 286 -4.69 -15.55 -13.58
C VAL A 286 -4.53 -16.87 -14.34
N ALA A 287 -3.58 -16.88 -15.27
CA ALA A 287 -3.12 -18.11 -15.89
C ALA A 287 -1.92 -18.66 -15.12
N TYR A 288 -2.02 -19.86 -14.56
CA TYR A 288 -0.88 -20.53 -13.95
C TYR A 288 -0.06 -21.24 -15.02
N ILE A 289 1.20 -20.84 -15.16
CA ILE A 289 2.18 -21.48 -16.03
C ILE A 289 2.96 -22.46 -15.16
N GLN A 290 2.76 -23.75 -15.41
CA GLN A 290 3.57 -24.78 -14.75
C GLN A 290 4.96 -24.81 -15.39
N ASP A 291 5.97 -24.50 -14.59
CA ASP A 291 7.35 -24.62 -15.02
C ASP A 291 7.77 -26.08 -15.19
N GLY A 292 8.64 -26.34 -16.18
CA GLY A 292 9.23 -27.66 -16.38
C GLY A 292 10.29 -28.02 -15.34
N PHE A 293 10.92 -27.02 -14.72
CA PHE A 293 11.97 -27.17 -13.70
C PHE A 293 12.00 -25.93 -12.80
N LEU A 294 12.57 -26.02 -11.59
CA LEU A 294 12.92 -24.84 -10.81
C LEU A 294 14.38 -24.44 -11.08
N THR A 295 14.63 -23.14 -11.22
CA THR A 295 16.01 -22.64 -11.33
C THR A 295 16.76 -22.81 -10.01
N ASN A 296 18.08 -23.01 -10.08
CA ASN A 296 18.93 -23.06 -8.88
C ASN A 296 18.82 -21.78 -8.03
N ASP A 297 18.58 -20.63 -8.65
CA ASP A 297 18.36 -19.37 -7.96
C ASP A 297 17.14 -19.44 -7.02
N VAL A 298 16.02 -20.00 -7.49
CA VAL A 298 14.81 -20.16 -6.65
C VAL A 298 15.09 -21.07 -5.46
N VAL A 299 15.83 -22.16 -5.67
CA VAL A 299 16.19 -23.11 -4.62
C VAL A 299 17.09 -22.46 -3.55
N GLN A 300 18.09 -21.69 -4.02
CA GLN A 300 18.98 -20.96 -3.13
C GLN A 300 18.22 -19.93 -2.30
N GLU A 301 17.30 -19.18 -2.92
CA GLU A 301 16.45 -18.21 -2.21
C GLU A 301 15.54 -18.89 -1.18
N MET A 302 14.91 -20.02 -1.51
CA MET A 302 14.13 -20.80 -0.53
C MET A 302 14.99 -21.19 0.68
N THR A 303 16.23 -21.63 0.44
CA THR A 303 17.19 -21.97 1.51
C THR A 303 17.54 -20.75 2.37
N LEU A 304 17.83 -19.62 1.74
CA LEU A 304 18.15 -18.37 2.44
C LEU A 304 16.97 -17.87 3.28
N LEU A 305 15.74 -18.02 2.81
CA LEU A 305 14.54 -17.64 3.56
C LEU A 305 14.37 -18.50 4.82
N VAL A 306 14.56 -19.82 4.72
CA VAL A 306 14.49 -20.69 5.88
C VAL A 306 15.53 -20.28 6.91
N GLU A 307 16.78 -20.07 6.49
CA GLU A 307 17.86 -19.71 7.41
C GLU A 307 17.65 -18.31 8.04
N PHE A 308 17.15 -17.33 7.27
CA PHE A 308 16.86 -15.99 7.76
C PHE A 308 15.79 -15.99 8.86
N TYR A 309 14.72 -16.78 8.71
CA TYR A 309 13.60 -16.81 9.64
C TYR A 309 13.69 -17.90 10.73
N LYS A 310 14.72 -18.74 10.73
CA LYS A 310 14.88 -19.88 11.65
C LYS A 310 14.76 -19.54 13.13
N GLY A 311 15.17 -18.34 13.53
CA GLY A 311 15.10 -17.84 14.90
C GLY A 311 13.96 -16.84 15.16
N ALA A 312 13.06 -16.62 14.20
CA ALA A 312 12.00 -15.63 14.34
C ALA A 312 10.99 -16.07 15.42
N PRO A 313 10.60 -15.17 16.34
CA PRO A 313 9.70 -15.53 17.46
C PRO A 313 8.28 -15.87 16.99
N ASP A 314 7.90 -15.39 15.80
CA ASP A 314 6.62 -15.60 15.14
C ASP A 314 6.68 -16.69 14.06
N LEU A 315 7.78 -17.44 13.97
CA LEU A 315 7.91 -18.56 13.05
C LEU A 315 6.81 -19.59 13.32
N VAL A 316 6.16 -20.04 12.24
CA VAL A 316 5.20 -21.13 12.31
C VAL A 316 5.92 -22.40 12.77
N LYS A 317 5.39 -23.03 13.81
CA LYS A 317 5.93 -24.30 14.28
C LYS A 317 5.44 -25.42 13.37
N PHE A 318 6.27 -25.76 12.39
CA PHE A 318 5.91 -26.69 11.32
C PHE A 318 5.51 -28.09 11.80
N GLN A 319 5.98 -28.51 12.97
CA GLN A 319 5.64 -29.79 13.60
C GLN A 319 4.32 -29.78 14.39
N GLU A 320 3.71 -28.63 14.63
CA GLU A 320 2.39 -28.55 15.28
C GLU A 320 1.27 -28.92 14.29
N LEU A 321 0.16 -29.42 14.84
CA LEU A 321 -1.03 -29.75 14.07
C LEU A 321 -1.69 -28.48 13.52
N TRP A 322 -1.91 -28.47 12.21
CA TRP A 322 -2.78 -27.52 11.54
C TRP A 322 -4.21 -28.04 11.54
N SER A 323 -4.45 -29.26 11.04
CA SER A 323 -5.76 -29.94 11.05
C SER A 323 -5.77 -31.12 12.03
N GLN A 324 -6.82 -31.95 12.01
CA GLN A 324 -6.95 -33.11 12.90
C GLN A 324 -5.77 -34.10 12.78
N ASP A 325 -5.22 -34.26 11.58
CA ASP A 325 -4.22 -35.29 11.24
C ASP A 325 -3.02 -34.75 10.45
N GLN A 326 -2.99 -33.46 10.10
CA GLN A 326 -1.91 -32.86 9.31
C GLN A 326 -1.20 -31.76 10.08
N THR A 327 0.13 -31.78 10.01
CA THR A 327 0.97 -30.71 10.54
C THR A 327 0.99 -29.49 9.61
N TYR A 328 1.47 -28.36 10.11
CA TYR A 328 1.76 -27.19 9.27
C TYR A 328 2.77 -27.53 8.15
N LEU A 329 3.71 -28.44 8.40
CA LEU A 329 4.63 -28.94 7.38
C LEU A 329 3.89 -29.72 6.28
N ASP A 330 3.03 -30.67 6.66
CA ASP A 330 2.25 -31.47 5.69
C ASP A 330 1.38 -30.58 4.79
N LYS A 331 0.76 -29.58 5.40
CA LYS A 331 0.00 -28.57 4.67
C LYS A 331 0.90 -27.80 3.69
N LEU A 332 2.08 -27.35 4.12
CA LEU A 332 3.02 -26.63 3.25
C LEU A 332 3.45 -27.49 2.07
N LYS A 333 3.80 -28.77 2.32
CA LYS A 333 4.12 -29.75 1.28
C LYS A 333 2.99 -29.89 0.27
N GLY A 334 1.77 -30.09 0.76
CA GLY A 334 0.57 -30.20 -0.07
C GLY A 334 0.28 -28.94 -0.88
N SER A 335 0.50 -27.75 -0.31
CA SER A 335 0.28 -26.48 -1.02
C SER A 335 1.34 -26.18 -2.09
N LEU A 336 2.58 -26.66 -1.92
CA LEU A 336 3.66 -26.43 -2.89
C LEU A 336 3.61 -27.45 -4.02
N SER A 337 3.24 -28.71 -3.73
CA SER A 337 3.20 -29.78 -4.74
C SER A 337 2.27 -29.47 -5.91
N SER A 338 1.18 -28.74 -5.70
CA SER A 338 0.27 -28.33 -6.79
C SER A 338 0.78 -27.16 -7.62
N ARG A 339 1.79 -26.44 -7.13
CA ARG A 339 2.34 -25.22 -7.74
C ARG A 339 3.79 -25.39 -8.17
N THR A 340 4.31 -26.61 -8.22
CA THR A 340 5.71 -26.85 -8.54
C THR A 340 5.87 -27.89 -9.66
N PRO A 341 7.05 -27.96 -10.31
CA PRO A 341 7.31 -28.95 -11.34
C PRO A 341 7.13 -30.37 -10.81
N LYS A 342 6.63 -31.30 -11.63
CA LYS A 342 6.40 -32.71 -11.25
C LYS A 342 7.62 -33.62 -11.40
N ASP A 343 8.79 -33.07 -11.71
CA ASP A 343 10.01 -33.85 -11.93
C ASP A 343 10.54 -34.49 -10.63
N GLN A 344 11.12 -35.68 -10.73
CA GLN A 344 11.71 -36.42 -9.61
C GLN A 344 12.95 -35.72 -9.06
N SER A 345 13.75 -35.07 -9.92
CA SER A 345 14.93 -34.29 -9.50
C SER A 345 14.55 -33.19 -8.51
N PHE A 346 13.37 -32.60 -8.71
CA PHE A 346 12.83 -31.51 -7.93
C PHE A 346 12.27 -31.95 -6.57
N THR A 347 11.70 -33.14 -6.50
CA THR A 347 11.18 -33.72 -5.25
C THR A 347 12.29 -33.80 -4.20
N HIS A 348 13.51 -34.17 -4.60
CA HIS A 348 14.66 -34.23 -3.70
C HIS A 348 15.05 -32.85 -3.14
N ILE A 349 15.00 -31.81 -3.96
CA ILE A 349 15.33 -30.45 -3.55
C ILE A 349 14.33 -29.93 -2.52
N LEU A 350 13.03 -30.12 -2.76
CA LEU A 350 12.01 -29.74 -1.79
C LEU A 350 12.16 -30.51 -0.48
N GLU A 351 12.49 -31.80 -0.52
CA GLU A 351 12.73 -32.57 0.71
C GLU A 351 13.92 -32.03 1.52
N GLN A 352 14.96 -31.47 0.88
CA GLN A 352 16.01 -30.74 1.59
C GLN A 352 15.46 -29.51 2.30
N ILE A 353 14.67 -28.66 1.61
CA ILE A 353 14.03 -27.49 2.22
C ILE A 353 13.11 -27.91 3.38
N TYR A 354 12.33 -28.98 3.21
CA TYR A 354 11.45 -29.50 4.25
C TYR A 354 12.22 -30.04 5.45
N SER A 355 13.41 -30.59 5.26
CA SER A 355 14.26 -31.02 6.38
C SER A 355 14.79 -29.84 7.18
N LEU A 356 15.01 -28.69 6.55
CA LEU A 356 15.46 -27.46 7.24
C LEU A 356 14.34 -26.81 8.07
N LEU A 357 13.07 -27.14 7.78
CA LEU A 357 11.89 -26.63 8.48
C LEU A 357 11.44 -27.50 9.66
N LYS A 358 12.03 -28.68 9.84
CA LYS A 358 11.82 -29.55 11.01
C LYS A 358 12.65 -29.05 12.19
#